data_AF-A0A328PZQ3-F1
#
_entry.id   AF-A0A328PZQ3-F1
#
_cell.length_a   1.000
_cell.length_b   1.000
_cell.length_c   1.000
_cell.angle_alpha   90.00
_cell.angle_beta   90.00
_cell.angle_gamma   90.00
#
_symmetry.space_group_name_H-M   'P 1'
#
loop_
_entity.id
_entity.type
_entity.pdbx_description
1 polymer ?
#
loop_
_entity_poly.entity_id
_entity_poly.type
_entity_poly.pdbx_seq_one_letter_code
_entity_poly.pdbx_strand_id
1 'polypeptide(L)'
;MVDVSIIKALTTNTTITVTVKTEDNTQITNGAINVLDENGNKITSGNITNGKYTVNLTPKAGTYYYTFEYLGNDMYNASKTVERIDVAKDKI
;
A
#
# COMPACT_ATOMS: atom_id res chain seq x y z
N MET A 1 4.76 -9.43 -7.49
CA MET A 1 5.40 -8.21 -6.94
C MET A 1 4.33 -7.20 -6.57
N VAL A 2 4.48 -6.57 -5.41
CA VAL A 2 3.64 -5.45 -4.97
C VAL A 2 4.32 -4.14 -5.40
N ASP A 3 3.61 -3.35 -6.18
CA ASP A 3 4.00 -2.01 -6.62
C ASP A 3 3.23 -0.97 -5.82
N VAL A 4 3.93 0.05 -5.32
CA VAL A 4 3.37 1.13 -4.50
C VAL A 4 3.57 2.47 -5.21
N SER A 5 2.51 3.27 -5.27
CA SER A 5 2.54 4.62 -5.84
C SER A 5 1.96 5.62 -4.86
N ILE A 6 2.78 6.56 -4.41
CA ILE A 6 2.38 7.63 -3.49
C ILE A 6 1.72 8.75 -4.30
N ILE A 7 0.42 8.96 -4.12
CA ILE A 7 -0.34 10.00 -4.83
C ILE A 7 -0.31 11.31 -4.04
N LYS A 8 -0.46 11.22 -2.72
CA LYS A 8 -0.35 12.34 -1.79
C LYS A 8 0.30 11.88 -0.50
N ALA A 9 1.11 12.73 0.11
CA ALA A 9 1.75 12.48 1.40
C ALA A 9 1.61 13.72 2.30
N LEU A 10 0.37 14.05 2.65
CA LEU A 10 0.03 15.17 3.54
C LEU A 10 -0.67 14.68 4.81
N THR A 11 -0.56 15.45 5.88
CA THR A 11 -1.18 15.12 7.18
C THR A 11 -2.69 14.97 7.13
N THR A 12 -3.39 15.77 6.30
CA THR A 12 -4.85 15.63 6.11
C THR A 12 -5.21 14.59 5.05
N ASN A 13 -4.28 14.25 4.15
CA ASN A 13 -4.54 13.41 3.00
C ASN A 13 -3.27 12.71 2.51
N THR A 14 -2.99 11.53 3.05
CA THR A 14 -1.99 10.61 2.51
C THR A 14 -2.71 9.54 1.70
N THR A 15 -2.58 9.59 0.37
CA THR A 15 -3.21 8.65 -0.56
C THR A 15 -2.14 7.84 -1.25
N ILE A 16 -2.27 6.51 -1.18
CA ILE A 16 -1.36 5.56 -1.80
C ILE A 16 -2.17 4.61 -2.67
N THR A 17 -1.67 4.32 -3.86
CA THR A 17 -2.24 3.27 -4.72
C THR A 17 -1.30 2.07 -4.69
N VAL A 18 -1.89 0.90 -4.45
CA VAL A 18 -1.20 -0.39 -4.45
C VAL A 18 -1.69 -1.18 -5.65
N THR A 19 -0.76 -1.70 -6.43
CA THR A 19 -1.03 -2.65 -7.52
C THR A 19 -0.20 -3.90 -7.30
N VAL A 20 -0.70 -5.04 -7.75
CA VAL A 20 0.06 -6.30 -7.70
C VAL A 20 0.19 -6.83 -9.10
N LYS A 21 1.39 -7.27 -9.46
CA LYS A 21 1.69 -7.86 -10.77
C LYS A 21 2.43 -9.18 -10.60
N THR A 22 2.31 -10.06 -11.57
CA THR A 22 3.14 -11.26 -11.73
C THR A 22 4.51 -10.88 -12.32
N GLU A 23 5.43 -11.85 -12.40
CA GLU A 23 6.80 -11.64 -12.89
C GLU A 23 6.85 -11.21 -14.37
N ASP A 24 5.85 -11.61 -15.16
CA ASP A 24 5.64 -11.23 -16.56
C ASP A 24 4.98 -9.86 -16.73
N ASN A 25 4.85 -9.06 -15.66
CA ASN A 25 4.14 -7.78 -15.59
C ASN A 25 2.62 -7.84 -15.81
N THR A 26 2.00 -9.02 -15.79
CA THR A 26 0.53 -9.11 -15.82
C THR A 26 -0.08 -8.62 -14.51
N GLN A 27 -1.05 -7.72 -14.59
CA GLN A 27 -1.69 -7.14 -13.40
C GLN A 27 -2.68 -8.14 -12.78
N ILE A 28 -2.53 -8.38 -11.48
CA ILE A 28 -3.46 -9.16 -10.68
C ILE A 28 -4.65 -8.28 -10.32
N THR A 29 -5.86 -8.74 -10.62
CA THR A 29 -7.08 -7.93 -10.52
C THR A 29 -7.85 -8.10 -9.21
N ASN A 30 -7.51 -9.10 -8.40
CA ASN A 30 -8.21 -9.46 -7.17
C ASN A 30 -7.24 -9.94 -6.06
N GLY A 31 -7.78 -10.10 -4.85
CA GLY A 31 -7.06 -10.60 -3.67
C GLY A 31 -6.88 -9.54 -2.59
N ALA A 32 -6.34 -9.93 -1.44
CA ALA A 32 -6.31 -9.11 -0.24
C ALA A 32 -4.92 -8.49 0.01
N ILE A 33 -4.93 -7.26 0.52
CA ILE A 33 -3.74 -6.50 0.91
C ILE A 33 -3.85 -6.14 2.40
N ASN A 34 -2.77 -6.38 3.14
CA ASN A 34 -2.52 -5.78 4.45
C ASN A 34 -1.54 -4.62 4.32
N VAL A 35 -1.76 -3.58 5.12
CA VAL A 35 -0.82 -2.48 5.32
C VAL A 35 -0.39 -2.49 6.78
N LEU A 36 0.91 -2.67 7.00
CA LEU A 36 1.51 -2.76 8.33
C LEU A 36 2.44 -1.57 8.56
N ASP A 37 2.56 -1.12 9.81
CA ASP A 37 3.59 -0.17 10.22
C ASP A 37 4.98 -0.84 10.33
N GLU A 38 5.99 -0.03 10.69
CA GLU A 38 7.37 -0.47 10.89
C GLU A 38 7.55 -1.52 12.00
N ASN A 39 6.60 -1.60 12.93
CA ASN A 39 6.58 -2.57 14.03
C ASN A 39 5.80 -3.84 13.67
N GLY A 40 5.25 -3.92 12.45
CA GLY A 40 4.42 -5.03 12.00
C GLY A 40 2.96 -4.97 12.46
N ASN A 41 2.51 -3.87 13.07
CA ASN A 41 1.11 -3.71 13.43
C ASN A 41 0.27 -3.41 12.20
N LYS A 42 -0.88 -4.08 12.08
CA LYS A 42 -1.80 -3.83 10.97
C LYS A 42 -2.50 -2.49 11.13
N ILE A 43 -2.23 -1.58 10.20
CA ILE A 43 -2.86 -0.26 10.11
C ILE A 43 -4.20 -0.35 9.40
N THR A 44 -4.23 -1.06 8.26
CA THR A 44 -5.45 -1.28 7.49
C THR A 44 -5.32 -2.52 6.61
N SER A 45 -6.44 -2.97 6.06
CA SER A 45 -6.50 -4.06 5.09
C SER A 45 -7.66 -3.83 4.12
N GLY A 46 -7.53 -4.32 2.90
CA GLY A 46 -8.58 -4.23 1.91
C GLY A 46 -8.36 -5.17 0.74
N ASN A 47 -9.30 -5.16 -0.20
CA ASN A 47 -9.25 -5.99 -1.39
C ASN A 47 -8.84 -5.17 -2.61
N ILE A 48 -8.05 -5.79 -3.47
CA ILE A 48 -7.77 -5.31 -4.82
C ILE A 48 -9.06 -5.40 -5.63
N THR A 49 -9.51 -4.27 -6.17
CA THR A 49 -10.68 -4.18 -7.06
C THR A 49 -10.22 -3.59 -8.38
N ASN A 50 -10.52 -4.26 -9.50
CA ASN A 50 -10.03 -3.86 -10.83
C ASN A 50 -8.51 -3.62 -10.85
N GLY A 51 -7.77 -4.46 -10.12
CA GLY A 51 -6.31 -4.45 -10.06
C GLY A 51 -5.67 -3.35 -9.23
N LYS A 52 -6.44 -2.57 -8.48
CA LYS A 52 -5.92 -1.55 -7.57
C LYS A 52 -6.52 -1.67 -6.19
N TYR A 53 -5.73 -1.29 -5.19
CA TYR A 53 -6.20 -1.00 -3.85
C TYR A 53 -5.73 0.40 -3.46
N THR A 54 -6.65 1.26 -3.01
CA THR A 54 -6.33 2.63 -2.59
C THR A 54 -6.35 2.70 -1.07
N VAL A 55 -5.22 3.14 -0.52
CA VAL A 55 -5.01 3.32 0.91
C VAL A 55 -5.08 4.81 1.21
N ASN A 56 -5.94 5.18 2.16
CA ASN A 56 -6.05 6.55 2.66
C ASN A 56 -5.64 6.56 4.13
N LEU A 57 -4.66 7.40 4.47
CA LEU A 57 -4.12 7.56 5.81
C LEU A 57 -4.07 9.05 6.18
N THR A 58 -4.06 9.33 7.48
CA THR A 58 -3.87 10.68 8.04
C THR A 58 -2.85 10.65 9.18
N PRO A 59 -1.59 10.24 8.92
CA PRO A 59 -0.55 10.20 9.94
C PRO A 59 -0.08 11.62 10.28
N LYS A 60 0.72 11.75 11.35
CA LYS A 60 1.42 13.01 11.65
C LYS A 60 2.50 13.27 10.60
N ALA A 61 3.05 14.49 10.57
CA ALA A 61 4.18 14.79 9.71
C ALA A 61 5.42 14.02 10.21
N GLY A 62 6.18 13.45 9.28
CA GLY A 62 7.32 12.59 9.58
C GLY A 62 7.60 11.57 8.48
N THR A 63 8.66 10.81 8.66
CA THR A 63 9.02 9.68 7.78
C THR A 63 8.44 8.40 8.34
N TYR A 64 7.77 7.62 7.50
CA TYR A 64 7.18 6.33 7.85
C TYR A 64 7.68 5.24 6.91
N TYR A 65 7.78 4.02 7.44
CA TYR A 65 8.01 2.81 6.66
C TYR A 65 6.76 1.93 6.77
N TYR A 66 6.08 1.72 5.65
CA TYR A 66 4.89 0.87 5.61
C TYR A 66 5.18 -0.39 4.81
N THR A 67 4.76 -1.53 5.34
CA THR A 67 4.79 -2.80 4.61
C THR A 67 3.45 -3.02 3.94
N PHE A 68 3.46 -3.17 2.62
CA PHE A 68 2.31 -3.56 1.82
C PHE A 68 2.43 -5.04 1.48
N GLU A 69 1.53 -5.84 2.02
CA GLU A 69 1.57 -7.29 1.92
C GLU A 69 0.34 -7.79 1.14
N TYR A 70 0.58 -8.36 -0.03
CA TYR A 70 -0.39 -9.17 -0.75
C TYR A 70 -0.42 -10.57 -0.16
N LEU A 71 -1.58 -11.00 0.30
CA LEU A 71 -1.75 -12.27 1.03
C LEU A 71 -1.73 -13.51 0.13
N GLY A 72 -1.69 -13.32 -1.19
CA GLY A 72 -1.89 -14.42 -2.13
C GLY A 72 -3.36 -14.77 -2.31
N ASN A 73 -3.60 -15.68 -3.25
CA ASN A 73 -4.88 -16.36 -3.48
C ASN A 73 -4.59 -17.73 -4.12
N ASP A 74 -5.64 -18.44 -4.57
CA ASP A 74 -5.50 -19.77 -5.18
C ASP A 74 -4.61 -19.80 -6.44
N MET A 75 -4.40 -18.65 -7.10
CA MET A 75 -3.65 -18.54 -8.36
C MET A 75 -2.27 -17.90 -8.20
N TYR A 76 -2.09 -17.04 -7.20
CA TYR A 76 -0.91 -16.19 -7.06
C TYR A 76 -0.36 -16.24 -5.64
N ASN A 77 0.95 -16.40 -5.54
CA ASN A 77 1.65 -16.41 -4.27
C ASN A 77 1.60 -15.05 -3.56
N ALA A 78 1.70 -15.09 -2.23
CA ALA A 78 1.86 -13.91 -1.41
C ALA A 78 3.14 -13.14 -1.78
N SER A 79 3.13 -11.82 -1.64
CA SER A 79 4.31 -10.99 -1.82
C SER A 79 4.20 -9.70 -1.01
N LYS A 80 5.34 -9.07 -0.71
CA LYS A 80 5.36 -7.84 0.08
C LYS A 80 6.43 -6.87 -0.37
N THR A 81 6.18 -5.59 -0.13
CA THR A 81 7.10 -4.47 -0.39
C THR A 81 7.06 -3.52 0.81
N VAL A 82 8.22 -2.96 1.18
CA VAL A 82 8.31 -1.89 2.18
C VAL A 82 8.53 -0.58 1.44
N GLU A 83 7.70 0.42 1.71
CA GLU A 83 7.79 1.75 1.10
C GLU A 83 8.09 2.81 2.17
N ARG A 84 9.01 3.73 1.85
CA ARG A 84 9.30 4.92 2.67
C ARG A 84 8.39 6.06 2.24
N ILE A 85 7.60 6.60 3.16
CA ILE A 85 6.67 7.71 2.90
C ILE A 85 7.02 8.90 3.80
N ASP A 86 7.42 10.01 3.18
CA ASP A 86 7.66 11.28 3.85
C ASP A 86 6.39 12.13 3.85
N VAL A 87 5.73 12.22 5.00
CA VAL A 87 4.47 12.96 5.18
C VAL A 87 4.78 14.39 5.59
N ALA A 88 4.35 15.35 4.78
CA ALA A 88 4.46 16.77 5.08
C ALA A 88 3.19 17.31 5.75
N LYS A 89 3.35 18.40 6.51
CA LYS A 89 2.18 19.19 6.93
C LYS A 89 1.51 19.80 5.70
N ASP A 90 0.20 19.91 5.75
CA ASP A 90 -0.55 20.69 4.78
C ASP A 90 -0.04 22.13 4.77
N LYS A 91 0.14 22.70 3.58
CA LYS A 91 0.42 24.13 3.45
C LYS A 91 -0.89 24.87 3.70
N ILE A 92 -0.91 25.65 4.78
CA ILE A 92 -1.98 26.60 5.11
C ILE A 92 -1.82 27.83 4.21
#